data_AF-Q0CZB5-F1
#
_entry.id   AF-Q0CZB5-F1
#
_cell.length_a   1.000
_cell.length_b   1.000
_cell.length_c   1.000
_cell.angle_alpha   90.00
_cell.angle_beta   90.00
_cell.angle_gamma   90.00
#
_symmetry.space_group_name_H-M   'P 1'
#
loop_
_entity.id
_entity.type
_entity.pdbx_description
1 polymer ?
#
loop_
_entity_poly.entity_id
_entity_poly.type
_entity_poly.pdbx_seq_one_letter_code
_entity_poly.pdbx_strand_id
1 'polypeptide(L)'
;MANITTKEMWEKVKRYFGDGHVPGSAPLGFDMHICKIDGLSTPSKATSTGINGSVYGVEISEPSMSLFSVSSPHCSCFDVATVIKHIEEYLTTAPDNHPNDFTITSWKNDIDVEDANLYAMRDAVCWWTHWTGTLRPENYWKQMYAAFSTILDDVQIPPTSIADGSYRCLGHTWADCKQGLIDEGVPPTWVELAEMCLWREALLQYFEKIDQVYCLLKAKTTLMTQYRTLTGYGISE
;
A
#
# COMPACT_ATOMS: atom_id res chain seq x y z
N MET A 1 23.47 -6.06 6.77
CA MET A 1 22.50 -5.25 7.56
C MET A 1 21.98 -6.13 8.69
N ALA A 2 21.60 -5.58 9.84
CA ALA A 2 21.03 -6.40 10.91
C ALA A 2 19.70 -7.01 10.44
N ASN A 3 19.53 -8.32 10.61
CA ASN A 3 18.28 -9.01 10.24
C ASN A 3 17.16 -8.46 11.12
N ILE A 4 16.26 -7.68 10.51
CA ILE A 4 15.03 -7.21 11.16
C ILE A 4 14.00 -8.33 11.10
N THR A 5 13.31 -8.59 12.21
CA THR A 5 12.18 -9.53 12.24
C THR A 5 10.91 -8.89 11.68
N THR A 6 9.95 -9.70 11.21
CA THR A 6 8.63 -9.21 10.76
C THR A 6 7.94 -8.37 11.84
N LYS A 7 8.08 -8.76 13.11
CA LYS A 7 7.54 -8.02 14.26
C LYS A 7 8.21 -6.66 14.45
N GLU A 8 9.55 -6.59 14.37
CA GLU A 8 10.25 -5.30 14.46
C GLU A 8 9.93 -4.39 13.29
N MET A 9 9.75 -4.95 12.09
CA MET A 9 9.34 -4.22 10.89
C MET A 9 7.94 -3.64 11.07
N TRP A 10 7.00 -4.44 11.57
CA TRP A 10 5.66 -4.00 11.98
C TRP A 10 5.73 -2.82 12.95
N GLU A 11 6.41 -2.98 14.09
CA GLU A 11 6.53 -1.92 15.10
C GLU A 11 7.18 -0.63 14.57
N LYS A 12 8.12 -0.74 13.63
CA LYS A 12 8.71 0.45 12.97
C LYS A 12 7.70 1.17 12.09
N VAL A 13 6.96 0.44 11.24
CA VAL A 13 5.89 1.00 10.39
C VAL A 13 4.85 1.69 11.27
N LYS A 14 4.38 1.01 12.31
CA LYS A 14 3.43 1.55 13.29
C LYS A 14 3.89 2.86 13.91
N ARG A 15 5.15 2.90 14.36
CA ARG A 15 5.76 4.10 14.97
C ARG A 15 5.90 5.23 13.98
N TYR A 16 6.37 4.94 12.76
CA TYR A 16 6.60 5.95 11.73
C TYR A 16 5.31 6.67 11.35
N PHE A 17 4.23 5.92 11.13
CA PHE A 17 2.94 6.50 10.77
C PHE A 17 2.04 6.78 11.99
N GLY A 18 2.54 6.69 13.22
CA GLY A 18 1.87 7.24 14.41
C GLY A 18 0.65 6.48 14.92
N ASP A 19 0.72 5.15 15.05
CA ASP A 19 -0.38 4.33 15.58
C ASP A 19 -0.91 4.77 16.96
N GLY A 20 -2.01 5.51 16.95
CA GLY A 20 -3.05 5.45 17.98
C GLY A 20 -2.72 5.98 19.38
N HIS A 21 -1.65 6.73 19.60
CA HIS A 21 -1.37 7.37 20.91
C HIS A 21 -1.81 8.83 21.02
N VAL A 22 -2.36 9.41 19.95
CA VAL A 22 -2.92 10.76 19.95
C VAL A 22 -4.36 10.71 19.42
N PRO A 23 -5.37 11.05 20.24
CA PRO A 23 -6.75 11.17 19.78
C PRO A 23 -6.83 12.16 18.60
N GLY A 24 -7.19 11.67 17.42
CA GLY A 24 -7.37 12.50 16.21
C GLY A 24 -6.16 12.64 15.29
N SER A 25 -5.05 11.93 15.50
CA SER A 25 -3.92 11.94 14.56
C SER A 25 -3.39 10.53 14.28
N ALA A 26 -4.14 9.74 13.51
CA ALA A 26 -3.61 8.54 12.87
C ALA A 26 -3.27 8.87 11.40
N PRO A 27 -1.99 9.13 11.06
CA PRO A 27 -1.52 9.19 9.67
C PRO A 27 -1.78 7.90 8.87
N LEU A 28 -2.14 6.81 9.54
CA LEU A 28 -2.50 5.52 8.96
C LEU A 28 -3.94 5.44 8.44
N GLY A 29 -4.78 6.46 8.63
CA GLY A 29 -6.18 6.40 8.20
C GLY A 29 -7.02 5.31 8.87
N PHE A 30 -6.50 4.60 9.87
CA PHE A 30 -7.26 3.65 10.70
C PHE A 30 -8.47 4.32 11.37
N ASP A 31 -8.36 5.63 11.65
CA ASP A 31 -9.40 6.49 12.26
C ASP A 31 -9.88 7.63 11.34
N MET A 32 -9.70 7.52 10.00
CA MET A 32 -10.33 8.47 9.06
C MET A 32 -11.83 8.21 8.93
N HIS A 33 -12.57 8.68 9.92
CA HIS A 33 -14.02 8.73 9.85
C HIS A 33 -14.44 9.74 8.79
N ILE A 34 -14.90 9.24 7.64
CA ILE A 34 -15.53 10.07 6.60
C ILE A 34 -16.72 10.84 7.17
N CYS A 35 -17.37 10.33 8.23
CA CYS A 35 -18.42 11.03 8.96
C CYS A 35 -17.95 12.18 9.88
N LYS A 36 -16.64 12.37 10.07
CA LYS A 36 -16.05 13.49 10.84
C LYS A 36 -15.38 14.55 9.95
N ILE A 37 -15.44 14.38 8.64
CA ILE A 37 -14.99 15.41 7.69
C ILE A 37 -16.14 16.43 7.56
N ASP A 38 -16.02 17.55 8.27
CA ASP A 38 -16.90 18.71 8.07
C ASP A 38 -16.75 19.20 6.62
N GLY A 39 -17.81 19.03 5.82
CA GLY A 39 -17.82 19.44 4.40
C GLY A 39 -18.52 18.49 3.44
N LEU A 40 -18.83 17.25 3.85
CA LEU A 40 -19.63 16.30 3.04
C LEU A 40 -21.14 16.58 3.05
N SER A 41 -21.54 17.77 3.50
CA SER A 41 -22.90 18.28 3.31
C SER A 41 -23.20 18.29 1.82
N THR A 42 -24.20 17.50 1.41
CA THR A 42 -24.81 17.52 0.07
C THR A 42 -24.81 18.94 -0.53
N PRO A 43 -24.37 19.14 -1.78
CA PRO A 43 -24.15 20.45 -2.38
C PRO A 43 -25.50 21.11 -2.68
N SER A 44 -26.17 21.59 -1.64
CA SER A 44 -27.36 22.43 -1.75
C SER A 44 -27.08 23.86 -1.30
N LYS A 45 -25.87 24.15 -0.77
CA LYS A 45 -25.49 25.47 -0.26
C LYS A 45 -24.00 25.85 -0.43
N ALA A 46 -23.35 25.41 -1.51
CA ALA A 46 -22.03 25.97 -1.85
C ALA A 46 -22.22 27.30 -2.59
N THR A 47 -22.43 28.38 -1.83
CA THR A 47 -22.26 29.74 -2.36
C THR A 47 -20.79 29.93 -2.72
N SER A 48 -20.57 30.26 -3.98
CA SER A 48 -19.31 30.60 -4.61
C SER A 48 -18.55 31.68 -3.83
N THR A 49 -17.57 31.29 -3.02
CA THR A 49 -16.32 32.02 -2.72
C THR A 49 -15.59 31.30 -1.60
N GLY A 50 -14.61 30.45 -1.94
CA GLY A 50 -13.72 29.84 -0.96
C GLY A 50 -13.29 28.44 -1.37
N ILE A 51 -12.54 28.34 -2.46
CA ILE A 51 -11.94 27.06 -2.86
C ILE A 51 -10.76 26.80 -1.93
N ASN A 52 -11.02 26.06 -0.86
CA ASN A 52 -10.05 25.22 -0.16
C ASN A 52 -10.74 23.88 0.08
N GLY A 53 -11.13 23.22 -1.01
CA GLY A 53 -11.59 21.83 -0.98
C GLY A 53 -10.38 20.93 -1.13
N SER A 54 -10.11 20.10 -0.13
CA SER A 54 -9.14 19.00 -0.22
C SER A 54 -9.56 18.06 -1.35
N VAL A 55 -8.81 18.09 -2.45
CA VAL A 55 -9.03 17.27 -3.63
C VAL A 55 -8.50 15.86 -3.35
N TYR A 56 -9.41 14.91 -3.15
CA TYR A 56 -9.14 13.50 -3.40
C TYR A 56 -9.93 13.09 -4.65
N GLY A 57 -9.22 12.70 -5.71
CA GLY A 57 -9.80 12.13 -6.93
C GLY A 57 -9.42 12.88 -8.20
N VAL A 58 -9.35 12.12 -9.30
CA VAL A 58 -9.25 12.65 -10.67
C VAL A 58 -10.57 13.32 -11.04
N GLU A 59 -10.49 14.50 -11.65
CA GLU A 59 -11.66 15.23 -12.16
C GLU A 59 -12.27 14.44 -13.33
N ILE A 60 -13.22 13.56 -13.02
CA ILE A 60 -14.02 12.83 -14.00
C ILE A 60 -15.24 13.69 -14.31
N SER A 61 -15.47 13.98 -15.60
CA SER A 61 -16.63 14.78 -16.00
C SER A 61 -17.95 14.15 -15.51
N GLU A 62 -18.90 14.97 -15.08
CA GLU A 62 -20.20 14.56 -14.50
C GLU A 62 -20.97 13.53 -15.36
N PRO A 63 -20.97 13.61 -16.71
CA PRO A 63 -21.57 12.56 -17.56
C PRO A 63 -20.85 11.20 -17.47
N SER A 64 -19.55 11.20 -17.19
CA SER A 64 -18.71 10.01 -17.08
C SER A 64 -18.78 9.34 -15.70
N MET A 65 -19.26 10.03 -14.67
CA MET A 65 -19.35 9.48 -13.30
C MET A 65 -20.25 8.24 -13.20
N SER A 66 -21.27 8.12 -14.06
CA SER A 66 -22.13 6.93 -14.12
C SER A 66 -21.41 5.65 -14.56
N LEU A 67 -20.26 5.80 -15.25
CA LEU A 67 -19.40 4.70 -15.70
C LEU A 67 -18.34 4.32 -14.66
N PHE A 68 -17.98 5.24 -13.77
CA PHE A 68 -16.97 5.07 -12.71
C PHE A 68 -17.60 5.15 -11.33
N SER A 69 -18.69 4.42 -11.11
CA SER A 69 -19.29 4.26 -9.78
C SER A 69 -18.37 3.48 -8.85
N VAL A 70 -17.23 4.06 -8.48
CA VAL A 70 -16.50 3.69 -7.28
C VAL A 70 -17.30 4.28 -6.12
N SER A 71 -17.94 3.38 -5.40
CA SER A 71 -18.58 3.61 -4.11
C SER A 71 -17.90 4.73 -3.33
N SER A 72 -18.69 5.73 -2.89
CA SER A 72 -18.24 6.73 -1.92
C SER A 72 -17.48 6.01 -0.80
N PRO A 73 -16.28 6.47 -0.40
CA PRO A 73 -15.49 5.72 0.55
C PRO A 73 -16.33 5.51 1.82
N HIS A 74 -16.48 4.24 2.22
CA HIS A 74 -17.30 3.88 3.36
C HIS A 74 -16.55 4.30 4.63
N CYS A 75 -17.22 4.95 5.59
CA CYS A 75 -16.58 5.38 6.85
C CYS A 75 -15.69 4.27 7.43
N SER A 76 -14.45 4.60 7.83
CA SER A 76 -13.49 3.72 8.54
C SER A 76 -13.95 3.29 9.95
N CYS A 77 -15.21 3.50 10.29
CA CYS A 77 -15.81 3.29 11.60
C CYS A 77 -15.83 1.81 12.08
N PHE A 78 -15.24 0.85 11.36
CA PHE A 78 -15.38 -0.59 11.60
C PHE A 78 -14.04 -1.27 11.89
N ASP A 79 -14.04 -2.20 12.87
CA ASP A 79 -13.21 -3.38 13.17
C ASP A 79 -11.75 -3.53 12.63
N VAL A 80 -11.13 -2.54 12.01
CA VAL A 80 -9.71 -2.61 11.61
C VAL A 80 -8.82 -2.77 12.84
N ALA A 81 -9.21 -2.19 13.98
CA ALA A 81 -8.58 -2.45 15.26
C ALA A 81 -8.58 -3.95 15.63
N THR A 82 -9.63 -4.69 15.27
CA THR A 82 -9.70 -6.15 15.47
C THR A 82 -8.74 -6.87 14.54
N VAL A 83 -8.60 -6.42 13.29
CA VAL A 83 -7.61 -6.98 12.33
C VAL A 83 -6.18 -6.70 12.80
N ILE A 84 -5.88 -5.48 13.23
CA ILE A 84 -4.58 -5.10 13.79
C ILE A 84 -4.27 -5.95 15.02
N LYS A 85 -5.21 -6.07 15.95
CA LYS A 85 -5.05 -6.90 17.14
C LYS A 85 -4.79 -8.36 16.78
N HIS A 86 -5.49 -8.90 15.77
CA HIS A 86 -5.28 -10.25 15.29
C HIS A 86 -3.86 -10.44 14.73
N ILE A 87 -3.37 -9.49 13.92
CA ILE A 87 -2.00 -9.48 13.40
C ILE A 87 -0.99 -9.42 14.54
N GLU A 88 -1.21 -8.57 15.56
CA GLU A 88 -0.33 -8.46 16.72
C GLU A 88 -0.27 -9.76 17.53
N GLU A 89 -1.41 -10.40 17.74
CA GLU A 89 -1.50 -11.71 18.41
C GLU A 89 -0.76 -12.78 17.59
N TYR A 90 -0.98 -12.82 16.28
CA TYR A 90 -0.27 -13.71 15.36
C TYR A 90 1.25 -13.51 15.43
N LEU A 91 1.73 -12.26 15.41
CA LEU A 91 3.16 -11.91 15.49
C LEU A 91 3.85 -12.36 16.78
N THR A 92 3.12 -12.75 17.83
CA THR A 92 3.73 -13.32 19.04
C THR A 92 4.14 -14.79 18.89
N THR A 93 3.53 -15.50 17.95
CA THR A 93 3.73 -16.94 17.72
C THR A 93 4.08 -17.28 16.27
N ALA A 94 4.11 -16.28 15.39
CA ALA A 94 4.38 -16.44 13.97
C ALA A 94 5.73 -17.14 13.73
N PRO A 95 5.78 -18.12 12.81
CA PRO A 95 7.03 -18.71 12.40
C PRO A 95 7.86 -17.69 11.59
N ASP A 96 9.18 -17.83 11.62
CA ASP A 96 10.09 -16.95 10.87
C ASP A 96 9.95 -17.11 9.34
N ASN A 97 9.50 -18.29 8.89
CA ASN A 97 9.23 -18.59 7.48
C ASN A 97 7.91 -19.38 7.36
N HIS A 98 7.16 -19.13 6.29
CA HIS A 98 5.96 -19.88 5.95
C HIS A 98 6.26 -20.88 4.81
N PRO A 99 5.69 -22.09 4.81
CA PRO A 99 5.94 -23.09 3.76
C PRO A 99 5.55 -22.65 2.34
N ASN A 100 4.70 -21.62 2.24
CA ASN A 100 4.24 -21.05 0.97
C ASN A 100 4.98 -19.74 0.60
N ASP A 101 6.08 -19.42 1.26
CA ASP A 101 6.87 -18.25 0.87
C ASP A 101 7.35 -18.38 -0.58
N PHE A 102 7.32 -17.25 -1.30
CA PHE A 102 7.59 -17.12 -2.72
C PHE A 102 6.63 -17.90 -3.64
N THR A 103 5.48 -18.35 -3.12
CA THR A 103 4.44 -18.89 -3.98
C THR A 103 3.71 -17.77 -4.73
N ILE A 104 3.38 -18.03 -5.99
CA ILE A 104 2.53 -17.16 -6.78
C ILE A 104 1.11 -17.31 -6.25
N THR A 105 0.54 -16.19 -5.80
CA THR A 105 -0.83 -16.10 -5.30
C THR A 105 -1.77 -15.46 -6.32
N SER A 106 -1.21 -14.93 -7.41
CA SER A 106 -1.96 -14.41 -8.55
C SER A 106 -2.74 -15.54 -9.24
N TRP A 107 -3.96 -15.26 -9.68
CA TRP A 107 -4.71 -16.14 -10.57
C TRP A 107 -4.40 -15.87 -12.05
N LYS A 108 -3.25 -15.24 -12.33
CA LYS A 108 -2.86 -14.74 -13.66
C LYS A 108 -2.19 -15.80 -14.54
N ASN A 109 -2.09 -17.05 -14.06
CA ASN A 109 -1.41 -18.18 -14.72
C ASN A 109 0.09 -17.95 -14.95
N ASP A 110 0.74 -17.21 -14.05
CA ASP A 110 2.20 -17.03 -14.07
C ASP A 110 2.90 -18.37 -13.82
N ILE A 111 4.00 -18.63 -14.53
CA ILE A 111 4.69 -19.93 -14.51
C ILE A 111 5.67 -20.01 -13.32
N ASP A 112 6.36 -18.91 -13.04
CA ASP A 112 7.27 -18.76 -11.92
C ASP A 112 7.32 -17.29 -11.40
N VAL A 113 8.11 -17.06 -10.34
CA VAL A 113 8.24 -15.74 -9.70
C VAL A 113 8.92 -14.72 -10.64
N GLU A 114 9.77 -15.15 -11.56
CA GLU A 114 10.43 -14.25 -12.50
C GLU A 114 9.43 -13.75 -13.55
N ASP A 115 8.56 -14.63 -14.05
CA ASP A 115 7.43 -14.25 -14.89
C ASP A 115 6.50 -13.28 -14.16
N ALA A 116 6.17 -13.55 -12.89
CA ALA A 116 5.36 -12.64 -12.07
C ALA A 116 6.05 -11.26 -11.90
N ASN A 117 7.36 -11.22 -11.68
CA ASN A 117 8.16 -9.99 -11.61
C ASN A 117 8.09 -9.18 -12.92
N LEU A 118 8.21 -9.85 -14.07
CA LEU A 118 8.10 -9.22 -15.38
C LEU A 118 6.72 -8.59 -15.59
N TYR A 119 5.65 -9.29 -15.20
CA TYR A 119 4.30 -8.76 -15.31
C TYR A 119 3.98 -7.68 -14.29
N ALA A 120 4.54 -7.75 -13.08
CA ALA A 120 4.44 -6.66 -12.11
C ALA A 120 5.10 -5.38 -12.66
N MET A 121 6.25 -5.48 -13.32
CA MET A 121 6.88 -4.33 -13.98
C MET A 121 6.06 -3.82 -15.17
N ARG A 122 5.49 -4.71 -15.98
CA ARG A 122 4.53 -4.32 -17.03
C ARG A 122 3.38 -3.52 -16.43
N ASP A 123 2.77 -4.03 -15.37
CA ASP A 123 1.61 -3.41 -14.72
C ASP A 123 2.01 -2.06 -14.08
N ALA A 124 3.18 -1.99 -13.44
CA ALA A 124 3.74 -0.75 -12.88
C ALA A 124 3.98 0.31 -13.97
N VAL A 125 4.54 -0.07 -15.13
CA VAL A 125 4.73 0.83 -16.28
C VAL A 125 3.38 1.29 -16.85
N CYS A 126 2.42 0.38 -17.02
CA CYS A 126 1.08 0.74 -17.48
C CYS A 126 0.40 1.72 -16.52
N TRP A 127 0.46 1.45 -15.21
CA TRP A 127 -0.08 2.31 -14.16
C TRP A 127 0.61 3.68 -14.16
N TRP A 128 1.94 3.70 -14.23
CA TRP A 128 2.74 4.91 -14.35
C TRP A 128 2.30 5.76 -15.53
N THR A 129 2.19 5.16 -16.72
CA THR A 129 1.76 5.89 -17.93
C THR A 129 0.36 6.46 -17.82
N HIS A 130 -0.52 5.77 -17.09
CA HIS A 130 -1.90 6.19 -16.92
C HIS A 130 -2.03 7.38 -15.97
N TRP A 131 -1.34 7.38 -14.83
CA TRP A 131 -1.53 8.39 -13.78
C TRP A 131 -0.52 9.52 -13.80
N THR A 132 0.72 9.25 -14.23
CA THR A 132 1.83 10.22 -14.16
C THR A 132 2.28 10.71 -15.54
N GLY A 133 1.78 10.09 -16.61
CA GLY A 133 2.08 10.46 -17.99
C GLY A 133 3.33 9.75 -18.55
N THR A 134 4.06 10.42 -19.44
CA THR A 134 5.09 9.79 -20.28
C THR A 134 6.22 9.13 -19.49
N LEU A 135 6.62 7.93 -19.91
CA LEU A 135 7.83 7.27 -19.41
C LEU A 135 9.06 8.11 -19.74
N ARG A 136 9.82 8.45 -18.71
CA ARG A 136 11.07 9.17 -18.87
C ARG A 136 12.24 8.32 -18.40
N PRO A 137 13.37 8.27 -19.14
CA PRO A 137 14.54 7.49 -18.73
C PRO A 137 15.06 7.87 -17.33
N GLU A 138 14.90 9.13 -16.92
CA GLU A 138 15.30 9.63 -15.60
C GLU A 138 14.40 9.19 -14.42
N ASN A 139 13.38 8.37 -14.67
CA ASN A 139 12.44 7.86 -13.66
C ASN A 139 12.49 6.33 -13.54
N TYR A 140 13.60 5.71 -13.95
CA TYR A 140 13.77 4.26 -13.92
C TYR A 140 13.58 3.69 -12.50
N TRP A 141 14.21 4.27 -11.49
CA TRP A 141 14.14 3.82 -10.11
C TRP A 141 12.78 4.10 -9.46
N LYS A 142 12.11 5.18 -9.85
CA LYS A 142 10.70 5.40 -9.49
C LYS A 142 9.77 4.33 -10.07
N GLN A 143 10.04 3.87 -11.31
CA GLN A 143 9.31 2.74 -11.90
C GLN A 143 9.66 1.42 -11.21
N MET A 144 10.93 1.19 -10.86
CA MET A 144 11.34 0.03 -10.08
C MET A 144 10.68 -0.02 -8.70
N TYR A 145 10.54 1.12 -8.03
CA TYR A 145 9.78 1.21 -6.78
C TYR A 145 8.32 0.76 -6.97
N ALA A 146 7.67 1.23 -8.04
CA ALA A 146 6.33 0.76 -8.36
C ALA A 146 6.29 -0.76 -8.61
N ALA A 147 7.28 -1.34 -9.29
CA ALA A 147 7.35 -2.79 -9.48
C ALA A 147 7.53 -3.55 -8.15
N PHE A 148 8.41 -3.07 -7.26
CA PHE A 148 8.58 -3.61 -5.90
C PHE A 148 7.28 -3.61 -5.10
N SER A 149 6.46 -2.59 -5.29
CA SER A 149 5.17 -2.51 -4.63
C SER A 149 4.14 -3.47 -5.20
N THR A 150 3.99 -3.50 -6.52
CA THR A 150 2.96 -4.29 -7.20
C THR A 150 3.19 -5.79 -7.09
N ILE A 151 4.44 -6.25 -7.09
CA ILE A 151 4.72 -7.69 -7.01
C ILE A 151 4.22 -8.33 -5.71
N LEU A 152 4.03 -7.53 -4.65
CA LEU A 152 3.51 -7.98 -3.36
C LEU A 152 2.06 -8.43 -3.44
N ASP A 153 1.28 -7.98 -4.43
CA ASP A 153 -0.07 -8.51 -4.70
C ASP A 153 0.01 -9.91 -5.30
N ASP A 154 0.95 -10.16 -6.20
CA ASP A 154 1.01 -11.37 -7.02
C ASP A 154 1.79 -12.51 -6.37
N VAL A 155 2.80 -12.22 -5.54
CA VAL A 155 3.68 -13.21 -4.92
C VAL A 155 3.65 -13.08 -3.39
N GLN A 156 3.64 -14.20 -2.67
CA GLN A 156 3.78 -14.22 -1.21
C GLN A 156 5.25 -13.99 -0.82
N ILE A 157 5.70 -12.74 -0.82
CA ILE A 157 7.07 -12.38 -0.47
C ILE A 157 7.17 -12.11 1.03
N PRO A 158 8.06 -12.80 1.79
CA PRO A 158 8.30 -12.46 3.18
C PRO A 158 8.82 -11.03 3.31
N PRO A 159 8.25 -10.19 4.19
CA PRO A 159 8.66 -8.80 4.34
C PRO A 159 10.15 -8.66 4.72
N THR A 160 10.67 -9.61 5.51
CA THR A 160 12.07 -9.68 5.91
C THR A 160 13.00 -9.90 4.71
N SER A 161 12.58 -10.67 3.71
CA SER A 161 13.36 -10.91 2.49
C SER A 161 13.57 -9.65 1.64
N ILE A 162 12.64 -8.69 1.72
CA ILE A 162 12.81 -7.37 1.10
C ILE A 162 13.83 -6.54 1.90
N ALA A 163 13.74 -6.58 3.22
CA ALA A 163 14.58 -5.80 4.12
C ALA A 163 16.04 -6.27 4.15
N ASP A 164 16.28 -7.58 4.09
CA ASP A 164 17.62 -8.17 4.10
C ASP A 164 18.28 -8.26 2.70
N GLY A 165 17.48 -8.06 1.64
CA GLY A 165 17.93 -8.07 0.25
C GLY A 165 18.08 -9.47 -0.36
N SER A 166 17.54 -10.52 0.29
CA SER A 166 17.46 -11.86 -0.28
C SER A 166 16.43 -11.94 -1.41
N TYR A 167 15.35 -11.15 -1.35
CA TYR A 167 14.44 -10.95 -2.46
C TYR A 167 15.01 -9.96 -3.49
N ARG A 168 14.90 -10.30 -4.77
CA ARG A 168 15.32 -9.45 -5.89
C ARG A 168 14.17 -9.29 -6.87
N CYS A 169 13.73 -8.05 -7.08
CA CYS A 169 12.79 -7.72 -8.14
C CYS A 169 13.58 -7.38 -9.40
N LEU A 170 13.45 -8.19 -10.46
CA LEU A 170 14.19 -8.02 -11.71
C LEU A 170 15.71 -7.89 -11.51
N GLY A 171 16.27 -8.67 -10.58
CA GLY A 171 17.70 -8.66 -10.24
C GLY A 171 18.14 -7.59 -9.24
N HIS A 172 17.29 -6.60 -8.92
CA HIS A 172 17.59 -5.52 -8.00
C HIS A 172 17.09 -5.81 -6.58
N THR A 173 17.85 -5.39 -5.58
CA THR A 173 17.41 -5.38 -4.17
C THR A 173 16.71 -4.08 -3.84
N TRP A 174 16.00 -4.04 -2.70
CA TRP A 174 15.43 -2.78 -2.20
C TRP A 174 16.52 -1.74 -1.90
N ALA A 175 17.70 -2.17 -1.46
CA ALA A 175 18.83 -1.26 -1.22
C ALA A 175 19.32 -0.59 -2.53
N ASP A 176 19.36 -1.33 -3.63
CA ASP A 176 19.68 -0.77 -4.96
C ASP A 176 18.64 0.27 -5.36
N CYS A 177 17.34 -0.03 -5.15
CA CYS A 177 16.26 0.90 -5.46
C CYS A 177 16.33 2.19 -4.64
N LYS A 178 16.59 2.10 -3.33
CA LYS A 178 16.78 3.29 -2.48
C LYS A 178 17.91 4.18 -2.96
N GLN A 179 19.06 3.59 -3.27
CA GLN A 179 20.20 4.36 -3.79
C GLN A 179 19.85 5.00 -5.13
N GLY A 180 19.20 4.24 -6.01
CA GLY A 180 18.77 4.72 -7.31
C GLY A 180 17.75 5.88 -7.25
N LEU A 181 16.81 5.84 -6.31
CA LEU A 181 15.88 6.95 -6.07
C LEU A 181 16.61 8.22 -5.65
N ILE A 182 17.63 8.10 -4.79
CA ILE A 182 18.49 9.23 -4.39
C ILE A 182 19.25 9.77 -5.60
N ASP A 183 19.78 8.90 -6.45
CA ASP A 183 20.50 9.26 -7.66
C ASP A 183 19.58 9.96 -8.69
N GLU A 184 18.28 9.65 -8.69
CA GLU A 184 17.22 10.35 -9.45
C GLU A 184 16.74 11.67 -8.82
N GLY A 185 17.40 12.12 -7.75
CA GLY A 185 17.11 13.37 -7.07
C GLY A 185 15.89 13.32 -6.14
N VAL A 186 15.40 12.13 -5.77
CA VAL A 186 14.35 12.00 -4.77
C VAL A 186 14.92 12.38 -3.40
N PRO A 187 14.29 13.31 -2.65
CA PRO A 187 14.77 13.69 -1.33
C PRO A 187 14.90 12.48 -0.38
N PRO A 188 15.93 12.39 0.46
CA PRO A 188 16.09 11.26 1.39
C PRO A 188 14.88 11.02 2.30
N THR A 189 14.19 12.08 2.71
CA THR A 189 12.95 11.98 3.51
C THR A 189 11.80 11.32 2.74
N TRP A 190 11.75 11.48 1.43
CA TRP A 190 10.76 10.84 0.56
C TRP A 190 11.14 9.39 0.29
N VAL A 191 12.44 9.08 0.20
CA VAL A 191 12.92 7.68 0.11
C VAL A 191 12.61 6.91 1.41
N GLU A 192 12.75 7.56 2.57
CA GLU A 192 12.32 6.99 3.86
C GLU A 192 10.80 6.74 3.89
N LEU A 193 10.00 7.71 3.44
CA LEU A 193 8.55 7.53 3.31
C LEU A 193 8.20 6.36 2.39
N ALA A 194 8.85 6.27 1.23
CA ALA A 194 8.66 5.19 0.26
C ALA A 194 9.02 3.82 0.87
N GLU A 195 10.10 3.73 1.65
CA GLU A 195 10.45 2.51 2.38
C GLU A 195 9.36 2.12 3.38
N MET A 196 8.85 3.06 4.16
CA MET A 196 7.81 2.78 5.14
C MET A 196 6.49 2.38 4.48
N CYS A 197 6.15 2.96 3.33
CA CYS A 197 5.00 2.56 2.52
C CYS A 197 5.17 1.14 1.96
N LEU A 198 6.32 0.82 1.35
CA LEU A 198 6.61 -0.51 0.83
C LEU A 198 6.57 -1.56 1.94
N TRP A 199 7.14 -1.26 3.10
CA TRP A 199 7.12 -2.16 4.24
C TRP A 199 5.70 -2.42 4.75
N ARG A 200 4.88 -1.37 4.83
CA ARG A 200 3.46 -1.49 5.19
C ARG A 200 2.72 -2.40 4.22
N GLU A 201 2.88 -2.17 2.92
CA GLU A 201 2.26 -2.99 1.90
C GLU A 201 2.74 -4.44 1.97
N ALA A 202 4.04 -4.67 2.10
CA ALA A 202 4.62 -6.01 2.20
C ALA A 202 4.05 -6.77 3.40
N LEU A 203 4.00 -6.12 4.57
CA LEU A 203 3.44 -6.72 5.79
C LEU A 203 1.96 -7.08 5.61
N LEU A 204 1.14 -6.14 5.15
CA LEU A 204 -0.30 -6.36 5.00
C LEU A 204 -0.61 -7.41 3.92
N GLN A 205 -0.01 -7.31 2.75
CA GLN A 205 -0.19 -8.32 1.69
C GLN A 205 0.29 -9.71 2.13
N TYR A 206 1.38 -9.78 2.90
CA TYR A 206 1.87 -11.03 3.44
C TYR A 206 0.90 -11.63 4.47
N PHE A 207 0.38 -10.83 5.42
CA PHE A 207 -0.60 -11.31 6.39
C PHE A 207 -1.93 -11.72 5.75
N GLU A 208 -2.37 -11.02 4.71
CA GLU A 208 -3.55 -11.44 3.94
C GLU A 208 -3.38 -12.85 3.37
N LYS A 209 -2.16 -13.24 2.98
CA LYS A 209 -1.90 -14.53 2.31
C LYS A 209 -1.62 -15.67 3.27
N ILE A 210 -0.89 -15.43 4.35
CA ILE A 210 -0.43 -16.50 5.26
C ILE A 210 -1.38 -16.74 6.43
N ASP A 211 -2.17 -15.75 6.80
CA ASP A 211 -2.99 -15.79 8.01
C ASP A 211 -4.49 -15.73 7.68
N GLN A 212 -5.32 -15.99 8.69
CA GLN A 212 -6.77 -15.90 8.59
C GLN A 212 -7.29 -14.46 8.51
N VAL A 213 -6.40 -13.45 8.41
CA VAL A 213 -6.77 -12.06 8.08
C VAL A 213 -7.70 -12.05 6.88
N TYR A 214 -7.38 -12.74 5.78
CA TYR A 214 -8.26 -12.77 4.61
C TYR A 214 -9.67 -13.30 4.93
N CYS A 215 -9.81 -14.27 5.83
CA CYS A 215 -11.11 -14.77 6.27
C CYS A 215 -11.89 -13.69 7.04
N LEU A 216 -11.22 -12.92 7.90
CA LEU A 216 -11.83 -11.78 8.61
C LEU A 216 -12.27 -10.69 7.63
N LEU A 217 -11.45 -10.40 6.62
CA LEU A 217 -11.73 -9.39 5.59
C LEU A 217 -12.89 -9.81 4.67
N LYS A 218 -12.89 -11.05 4.18
CA LYS A 218 -13.91 -11.58 3.26
C LYS A 218 -15.30 -11.61 3.87
N ALA A 219 -15.40 -11.73 5.20
CA ALA A 219 -16.67 -11.68 5.90
C ALA A 219 -17.37 -10.31 5.83
N LYS A 220 -16.64 -9.23 5.51
CA LYS A 220 -17.16 -7.85 5.46
C LYS A 220 -16.53 -7.08 4.29
N THR A 221 -17.26 -6.93 3.18
CA THR A 221 -16.79 -6.20 1.98
C THR A 221 -16.24 -4.80 2.29
N THR A 222 -16.86 -4.07 3.21
CA THR A 222 -16.39 -2.74 3.64
C THR A 222 -15.03 -2.79 4.34
N LEU A 223 -14.80 -3.81 5.17
CA LEU A 223 -13.52 -4.03 5.85
C LEU A 223 -12.43 -4.46 4.86
N MET A 224 -12.78 -5.30 3.87
CA MET A 224 -11.89 -5.64 2.76
C MET A 224 -11.47 -4.40 1.97
N THR A 225 -12.41 -3.53 1.60
CA THR A 225 -12.08 -2.27 0.91
C THR A 225 -11.18 -1.38 1.75
N GLN A 226 -11.44 -1.27 3.06
CA GLN A 226 -10.58 -0.49 3.97
C GLN A 226 -9.18 -1.06 4.07
N TYR A 227 -9.06 -2.38 4.20
CA TYR A 227 -7.78 -3.08 4.19
C TYR A 227 -7.00 -2.84 2.89
N ARG A 228 -7.69 -2.86 1.75
CA ARG A 228 -7.08 -2.56 0.44
C ARG A 228 -6.69 -1.08 0.28
N THR A 229 -7.40 -0.16 0.92
CA THR A 229 -6.94 1.24 1.00
C THR A 229 -5.67 1.37 1.84
N LEU A 230 -5.48 0.54 2.87
CA LEU A 230 -4.27 0.53 3.71
C LEU A 230 -3.05 -0.05 2.99
N THR A 231 -3.26 -0.99 2.08
CA THR A 231 -2.23 -1.52 1.18
C THR A 231 -1.93 -0.56 0.03
N GLY A 232 -2.89 0.28 -0.39
CA GLY A 232 -2.75 1.20 -1.51
C GLY A 232 -1.92 2.45 -1.26
N TYR A 233 -1.22 2.93 -2.31
CA TYR A 233 -0.43 4.16 -2.29
C TYR A 233 -1.28 5.42 -2.20
N GLY A 234 -0.81 6.38 -1.40
CA GLY A 234 -1.25 7.77 -1.41
C GLY A 234 -0.06 8.70 -1.21
N ILE A 235 0.74 8.89 -2.27
CA ILE A 235 1.57 10.09 -2.41
C ILE A 235 0.90 10.88 -3.54
N SER A 236 0.07 11.85 -3.18
CA SER A 236 -0.33 12.90 -4.11
C SER A 236 0.76 13.97 -4.10
N GLU A 237 1.28 14.31 -5.28
CA GLU A 237 2.08 15.53 -5.48
C GLU A 237 1.33 16.80 -5.07
#